data_AF-A0AAN7IKZ2-F1
#
_entry.id   AF-A0AAN7IKZ2-F1
#
_cell.length_a   1.000
_cell.length_b   1.000
_cell.length_c   1.000
_cell.angle_alpha   90.00
_cell.angle_beta   90.00
_cell.angle_gamma   90.00
#
_symmetry.space_group_name_H-M   'P 1'
#
loop_
_entity.id
_entity.type
_entity.pdbx_description
1 polymer ?
#
loop_
_entity_poly.entity_id
_entity_poly.type
_entity_poly.pdbx_seq_one_letter_code
_entity_poly.pdbx_strand_id
1 'polypeptide(L)'
;MFLGIRTDEVKHLLHKLSRNSCQGFAKVELKSMFSELTFNIIMRMVVGKRYYGEDVKDEEEARKFRGIMKDLAGFAGASNPQEFVPLCGGLIMGVWRKD
;
A
#
# COMPACT_ATOMS: atom_id res chain seq x y z
N MET A 1 -5.69 -0.65 -18.84
CA MET A 1 -5.63 -1.81 -17.93
C MET A 1 -5.75 -1.42 -16.46
N PHE A 2 -4.94 -0.48 -15.92
CA PHE A 2 -4.92 -0.21 -14.47
C PHE A 2 -5.89 0.87 -13.95
N LEU A 3 -6.74 1.45 -14.79
CA LEU A 3 -7.71 2.47 -14.37
C LEU A 3 -8.69 1.92 -13.31
N GLY A 4 -9.20 0.71 -13.51
CA GLY A 4 -10.12 0.06 -12.57
C GLY A 4 -9.51 -0.09 -11.17
N ILE A 5 -8.25 -0.54 -11.08
CA ILE A 5 -7.54 -0.65 -9.81
C ILE A 5 -7.44 0.70 -9.10
N ARG A 6 -7.04 1.77 -9.81
CA ARG A 6 -6.95 3.11 -9.19
C ARG A 6 -8.31 3.59 -8.69
N THR A 7 -9.35 3.41 -9.49
CA THR A 7 -10.71 3.78 -9.13
C THR A 7 -11.19 3.01 -7.90
N ASP A 8 -10.91 1.71 -7.83
CA ASP A 8 -11.29 0.86 -6.70
C ASP A 8 -10.58 1.28 -5.41
N GLU A 9 -9.28 1.57 -5.46
CA GLU A 9 -8.53 2.03 -4.27
C GLU A 9 -8.97 3.42 -3.82
N VAL A 10 -9.28 4.34 -4.75
CA VAL A 10 -9.83 5.66 -4.40
C VAL A 10 -11.20 5.53 -3.76
N LYS A 11 -12.08 4.68 -4.30
CA LYS A 11 -13.38 4.38 -3.69
C LYS A 11 -13.23 3.78 -2.30
N HIS A 12 -12.27 2.88 -2.11
CA HIS A 12 -11.98 2.28 -0.81
C HIS A 12 -11.57 3.35 0.22
N LEU A 13 -10.68 4.28 -0.17
CA LEU A 13 -10.30 5.41 0.69
C LEU A 13 -11.50 6.31 1.04
N LEU A 14 -12.37 6.61 0.06
CA LEU A 14 -13.59 7.40 0.30
C LEU A 14 -14.56 6.71 1.26
N HIS A 15 -14.73 5.40 1.14
CA HIS A 15 -15.52 4.61 2.09
C HIS A 15 -14.93 4.66 3.50
N LYS A 16 -13.61 4.54 3.65
CA LYS A 16 -12.91 4.65 4.94
C LYS A 16 -13.13 6.03 5.58
N LEU A 17 -12.98 7.11 4.79
CA LEU A 17 -13.24 8.48 5.24
C LEU A 17 -14.70 8.70 5.65
N SER A 18 -15.64 8.24 4.83
CA SER A 18 -17.07 8.36 5.10
C SER A 18 -17.48 7.65 6.39
N ARG A 19 -16.95 6.44 6.63
CA ARG A 19 -17.23 5.70 7.88
C ARG A 19 -16.71 6.45 9.10
N ASN A 20 -15.52 7.04 9.00
CA ASN A 20 -14.93 7.80 10.10
C ASN A 20 -15.70 9.09 10.42
N SER A 21 -16.35 9.69 9.43
CA SER A 21 -17.16 10.90 9.59
C SER A 21 -18.64 10.65 9.88
N CYS A 22 -19.08 9.40 10.10
CA CYS A 22 -20.50 9.08 10.30
C CYS A 22 -21.12 9.76 11.53
N GLN A 23 -20.32 10.12 12.53
CA GLN A 23 -20.77 10.75 13.78
C GLN A 23 -20.42 12.25 13.87
N GLY A 24 -19.89 12.85 12.79
CA GLY A 24 -19.48 14.25 12.74
C GLY A 24 -18.13 14.47 12.08
N PHE A 25 -17.49 15.61 12.36
CA PHE A 25 -16.18 15.93 11.79
C PHE A 25 -15.10 15.01 12.37
N ALA A 26 -14.36 14.33 11.48
CA ALA A 26 -13.27 13.45 11.86
C ALA A 26 -11.92 14.06 11.45
N LYS A 27 -11.00 14.18 12.42
CA LYS A 27 -9.61 14.54 12.13
C LYS A 27 -8.89 13.32 11.55
N VAL A 28 -8.23 13.49 10.42
CA VAL A 28 -7.48 12.43 9.74
C VAL A 28 -6.08 12.89 9.39
N GLU A 29 -5.14 11.94 9.27
CA GLU A 29 -3.77 12.21 8.82
C GLU A 29 -3.63 11.90 7.33
N LEU A 30 -3.82 12.93 6.48
CA LEU A 30 -3.82 12.77 5.02
C LEU A 30 -2.52 12.16 4.47
N LYS A 31 -1.37 12.48 5.04
CA LYS A 31 -0.06 11.97 4.59
C LYS A 31 0.01 10.44 4.68
N SER A 32 -0.44 9.89 5.80
CA SER A 32 -0.50 8.44 6.01
C SER A 32 -1.50 7.78 5.05
N MET A 33 -2.69 8.37 4.91
CA MET A 33 -3.74 7.82 4.03
C MET A 33 -3.35 7.83 2.55
N PHE A 34 -2.69 8.89 2.06
CA PHE A 34 -2.23 8.93 0.67
C PHE A 34 -1.02 8.02 0.42
N SER A 35 -0.17 7.82 1.43
CA SER A 35 0.89 6.81 1.37
C SER A 35 0.29 5.41 1.24
N GLU A 36 -0.70 5.07 2.08
CA GLU A 36 -1.44 3.80 2.03
C GLU A 36 -2.12 3.59 0.68
N LEU A 37 -2.83 4.61 0.16
CA LEU A 37 -3.46 4.58 -1.17
C LEU A 37 -2.44 4.29 -2.27
N THR A 38 -1.31 5.01 -2.27
CA THR A 38 -0.27 4.87 -3.28
C THR A 38 0.32 3.46 -3.27
N PHE A 39 0.64 2.93 -2.08
CA PHE A 39 1.12 1.57 -1.93
C PHE A 39 0.10 0.54 -2.41
N ASN A 40 -1.16 0.66 -1.98
CA ASN A 40 -2.19 -0.30 -2.38
C ASN A 40 -2.41 -0.30 -3.90
N ILE A 41 -2.37 0.87 -4.55
CA ILE A 41 -2.42 0.96 -6.02
C ILE A 41 -1.23 0.22 -6.65
N ILE A 42 0.00 0.52 -6.25
CA ILE A 42 1.21 -0.10 -6.81
C ILE A 42 1.17 -1.62 -6.60
N MET A 43 0.88 -2.07 -5.38
CA MET A 43 0.87 -3.50 -5.05
C MET A 43 -0.24 -4.26 -5.78
N ARG A 44 -1.42 -3.65 -5.96
CA ARG A 44 -2.49 -4.24 -6.78
C ARG A 44 -2.14 -4.28 -8.25
N MET A 45 -1.36 -3.33 -8.76
CA MET A 45 -0.88 -3.35 -10.15
C MET A 45 0.23 -4.37 -10.38
N VAL A 46 1.16 -4.52 -9.42
CA VAL A 46 2.37 -5.36 -9.58
C VAL A 46 2.16 -6.79 -9.09
N VAL A 47 1.53 -6.97 -7.93
CA VAL A 47 1.36 -8.27 -7.24
C VAL A 47 -0.11 -8.73 -7.21
N GLY A 48 -1.07 -7.85 -7.51
CA GLY A 48 -2.50 -8.17 -7.55
C GLY A 48 -3.18 -8.22 -6.17
N LYS A 49 -2.44 -8.03 -5.08
CA LYS A 49 -2.90 -8.11 -3.68
C LYS A 49 -2.75 -6.77 -2.94
N ARG A 50 -3.50 -6.61 -1.83
CA ARG A 50 -3.35 -5.51 -0.86
C ARG A 50 -2.52 -6.00 0.32
N TYR A 51 -1.65 -5.12 0.83
CA TYR A 51 -0.78 -5.38 1.98
C TYR A 51 -0.93 -4.34 3.10
N TYR A 52 -1.81 -3.35 2.90
CA TYR A 52 -2.14 -2.32 3.89
C TYR A 52 -3.66 -2.16 3.98
N GLY A 53 -4.14 -1.80 5.18
CA GLY A 53 -5.56 -1.56 5.49
C GLY A 53 -6.22 -2.71 6.27
N GLU A 54 -7.46 -2.50 6.70
CA GLU A 54 -8.24 -3.47 7.48
C GLU A 54 -8.75 -4.65 6.64
N ASP A 55 -8.78 -4.51 5.31
CA ASP A 55 -9.26 -5.53 4.37
C ASP A 55 -8.14 -6.46 3.85
N VAL A 56 -7.03 -6.56 4.56
CA VAL A 56 -5.92 -7.46 4.22
C VAL A 56 -6.32 -8.90 4.52
N LYS A 57 -6.25 -9.76 3.50
CA LYS A 57 -6.66 -11.18 3.63
C LYS A 57 -5.64 -12.03 4.39
N ASP A 58 -4.35 -11.70 4.28
CA ASP A 58 -3.25 -12.41 4.93
C ASP A 58 -2.39 -11.41 5.69
N GLU A 59 -2.70 -11.26 6.97
CA GLU A 59 -2.04 -10.27 7.83
C GLU A 59 -0.62 -10.68 8.20
N GLU A 60 -0.29 -11.99 8.19
CA GLU A 60 1.08 -12.46 8.42
C GLU A 60 1.99 -12.11 7.23
N GLU A 61 1.55 -12.41 6.00
CA GLU A 61 2.25 -12.06 4.76
C GLU A 61 2.42 -10.53 4.69
N ALA A 62 1.36 -9.78 4.98
CA ALA A 62 1.38 -8.33 4.96
C ALA A 62 2.30 -7.73 6.02
N ARG A 63 2.32 -8.26 7.24
CA ARG A 63 3.25 -7.81 8.28
C ARG A 63 4.71 -8.00 7.84
N LYS A 64 5.05 -9.17 7.27
CA LYS A 64 6.40 -9.44 6.75
C LYS A 64 6.76 -8.48 5.63
N PHE A 65 5.85 -8.27 4.68
CA PHE A 65 6.04 -7.35 3.57
C PHE A 65 6.26 -5.91 4.03
N ARG A 66 5.43 -5.41 4.96
CA ARG A 66 5.58 -4.07 5.54
C ARG A 66 6.91 -3.90 6.28
N GLY A 67 7.41 -4.95 6.93
CA GLY A 67 8.75 -4.98 7.52
C GLY A 67 9.85 -4.78 6.48
N ILE A 68 9.84 -5.59 5.41
CA ILE A 68 10.80 -5.49 4.30
C ILE A 68 10.76 -4.10 3.66
N MET A 69 9.57 -3.54 3.44
CA MET A 69 9.40 -2.20 2.87
C MET A 69 9.93 -1.10 3.80
N LYS A 70 9.75 -1.25 5.11
CA LYS A 70 10.30 -0.31 6.10
C LYS A 70 11.83 -0.35 6.12
N ASP A 71 12.42 -1.54 6.03
CA ASP A 71 13.86 -1.70 5.98
C ASP A 71 14.42 -1.11 4.69
N LEU A 72 13.78 -1.38 3.55
CA LEU A 72 14.12 -0.78 2.26
C LEU A 72 14.03 0.76 2.30
N ALA A 73 13.05 1.31 3.03
CA ALA A 73 12.92 2.73 3.30
C ALA A 73 14.08 3.31 4.11
N GLY A 74 14.52 2.60 5.13
CA GLY A 74 15.74 2.94 5.85
C GLY A 74 16.98 2.94 4.95
N PHE A 75 17.14 1.92 4.09
CA PHE A 75 18.32 1.78 3.23
C PHE A 75 18.37 2.80 2.09
N ALA A 76 17.24 3.13 1.47
CA ALA A 76 17.23 4.08 0.35
C ALA A 76 17.29 5.56 0.82
N GLY A 77 17.18 5.83 2.13
CA GLY A 77 17.04 7.18 2.66
C GLY A 77 15.78 7.91 2.17
N ALA A 78 14.87 7.17 1.53
CA ALA A 78 13.71 7.72 0.86
C ALA A 78 12.56 7.91 1.84
N SER A 79 11.93 9.08 1.76
CA SER A 79 10.74 9.41 2.57
C SER A 79 9.44 9.21 1.79
N ASN A 80 9.53 8.90 0.49
CA ASN A 80 8.41 8.80 -0.43
C ASN A 80 8.27 7.37 -1.03
N PRO A 81 7.10 6.71 -0.88
CA PRO A 81 6.72 5.44 -1.50
C PRO A 81 7.09 5.27 -2.98
N GLN A 82 7.04 6.36 -3.77
CA GLN A 82 7.31 6.33 -5.21
C GLN A 82 8.79 6.09 -5.55
N GLU A 83 9.70 6.47 -4.65
CA GLU A 83 11.15 6.29 -4.81
C GLU A 83 11.56 4.81 -4.62
N PHE A 84 10.68 4.00 -4.02
CA PHE A 84 10.89 2.56 -3.79
C PHE A 84 10.48 1.66 -4.94
N VAL A 85 9.60 2.14 -5.80
CA VAL A 85 8.97 1.32 -6.86
C VAL A 85 10.00 0.61 -7.76
N PRO A 86 11.12 1.25 -8.16
CA PRO A 86 12.17 0.56 -8.92
C PRO A 86 12.86 -0.56 -8.15
N LEU A 87 13.07 -0.40 -6.83
CA LEU A 87 13.71 -1.38 -5.95
C LEU A 87 12.79 -2.57 -5.64
N CYS A 88 11.49 -2.34 -5.53
CA CYS A 88 10.48 -3.39 -5.36
C CYS A 88 10.50 -4.39 -6.51
N GLY A 89 10.72 -3.94 -7.76
CA GLY A 89 10.79 -4.83 -8.92
C GLY A 89 11.88 -5.91 -8.79
N GLY A 90 13.06 -5.54 -8.29
CA GLY A 90 14.17 -6.47 -8.06
C GLY A 90 13.91 -7.46 -6.91
N LEU A 91 13.28 -7.00 -5.82
CA LEU A 91 12.90 -7.84 -4.69
C LEU A 91 11.77 -8.82 -5.03
N ILE A 92 10.76 -8.38 -5.80
CA ILE A 92 9.65 -9.24 -6.25
C ILE A 92 10.16 -10.36 -7.14
N MET A 93 11.13 -10.07 -8.03
CA MET A 93 11.80 -11.10 -8.84
C MET A 93 12.68 -12.04 -8.00
N GLY A 94 13.29 -11.55 -6.92
CA GLY A 94 14.08 -12.36 -5.99
C GLY A 94 13.24 -13.30 -5.13
N VAL A 95 12.03 -12.87 -4.74
CA VAL A 95 11.05 -13.70 -4.03
C VAL A 95 10.50 -14.81 -4.94
N TRP A 96 10.25 -14.52 -6.22
CA TRP A 96 9.79 -15.52 -7.20
C TRP A 96 10.84 -16.54 -7.65
N ARG A 97 12.14 -16.31 -7.40
CA ARG A 97 13.22 -17.22 -7.84
C ARG A 97 13.56 -18.31 -6.81
N LYS A 98 12.89 -18.32 -5.64
CA LYS A 98 13.17 -19.29 -4.57
C LYS A 98 12.23 -20.48 -4.50
N ASP A 99 11.34 -20.63 -5.48
CA ASP A 99 10.51 -21.81 -5.72
C ASP A 99 10.80 -22.41 -7.10
#